data_AF-A0A2W2EL12-F1
#
_entry.id   AF-A0A2W2EL12-F1
#
_cell.length_a   1.000
_cell.length_b   1.000
_cell.length_c   1.000
_cell.angle_alpha   90.00
_cell.angle_beta   90.00
_cell.angle_gamma   90.00
#
_symmetry.space_group_name_H-M   'P 1'
#
loop_
_entity.id
_entity.type
_entity.pdbx_description
1 polymer ?
#
loop_
_entity_poly.entity_id
_entity_poly.type
_entity_poly.pdbx_seq_one_letter_code
_entity_poly.pdbx_strand_id
1 'polypeptide(L)'
;MATAGVPPLASSNRRIIPIYTDGFIAICAGIIASAPYGQAAYYWVVFVGALLLMSFCNHVLLAVVTGGSVGKLIGGLRVIRTCDLGRPRIGQAIRRWLWGFYYIALSPVMFLTGTDMDHLDIAGLRIVRRADLRR
;
A
#
# COMPACT_ATOMS: atom_id res chain seq x y z
N MET A 1 24.07 -12.40 20.23
CA MET A 1 22.77 -12.36 19.51
C MET A 1 23.03 -11.80 18.13
N ALA A 2 22.88 -12.59 17.07
CA ALA A 2 23.09 -12.11 15.71
C ALA A 2 22.08 -10.98 15.44
N THR A 3 22.56 -9.80 15.08
CA THR A 3 21.73 -8.76 14.47
C THR A 3 21.25 -9.33 13.13
N ALA A 4 20.08 -9.95 13.10
CA ALA A 4 19.44 -10.35 11.85
C ALA A 4 19.28 -9.05 11.02
N GLY A 5 20.15 -8.87 10.03
CA GLY A 5 20.16 -7.68 9.20
C GLY A 5 18.78 -7.49 8.56
N VAL A 6 18.33 -6.24 8.44
CA VAL A 6 17.05 -5.93 7.79
C VAL A 6 17.06 -6.58 6.40
N PRO A 7 16.09 -7.46 6.08
CA PRO A 7 16.07 -8.16 4.80
C PRO A 7 16.12 -7.18 3.62
N PRO A 8 16.67 -7.64 2.47
CA PRO A 8 16.76 -6.79 1.30
C PRO A 8 15.37 -6.36 0.84
N LEU A 9 15.32 -5.15 0.34
CA LEU A 9 14.13 -4.57 -0.25
C LEU A 9 13.67 -5.41 -1.44
N ALA A 10 12.36 -5.64 -1.56
CA ALA A 10 11.81 -6.33 -2.72
C ALA A 10 12.09 -5.54 -4.01
N SER A 11 12.43 -6.24 -5.10
CA SER A 11 12.77 -5.61 -6.38
C SER A 11 11.64 -4.74 -6.93
N SER A 12 11.99 -3.70 -7.70
CA SER A 12 11.03 -2.73 -8.22
C SER A 12 9.86 -3.40 -8.97
N ASN A 13 10.16 -4.32 -9.89
CA ASN A 13 9.16 -5.03 -10.69
C ASN A 13 8.11 -5.78 -9.83
N ARG A 14 8.53 -6.35 -8.69
CA ARG A 14 7.60 -7.06 -7.79
C ARG A 14 6.71 -6.12 -7.00
N ARG A 15 7.12 -4.86 -6.79
CA ARG A 15 6.36 -3.86 -6.04
C ARG A 15 5.31 -3.15 -6.89
N ILE A 16 5.47 -3.15 -8.21
CA ILE A 16 4.55 -2.52 -9.16
C ILE A 16 3.22 -3.28 -9.24
N ILE A 17 3.25 -4.61 -9.37
CA ILE A 17 2.04 -5.44 -9.54
C ILE A 17 1.01 -5.20 -8.41
N PRO A 18 1.39 -5.23 -7.11
CA PRO A 18 0.46 -4.94 -6.02
C PRO A 18 -0.26 -3.59 -6.12
N ILE A 19 0.37 -2.55 -6.69
CA ILE A 19 -0.24 -1.21 -6.80
C ILE A 19 -1.48 -1.29 -7.69
N TYR A 20 -1.36 -1.95 -8.84
CA TYR A 20 -2.49 -2.13 -9.75
C TYR A 20 -3.56 -3.04 -9.17
N THR A 21 -3.18 -4.15 -8.51
CA THR A 21 -4.15 -5.05 -7.87
C THR A 21 -4.94 -4.35 -6.76
N ASP A 22 -4.24 -3.67 -5.86
CA ASP A 22 -4.87 -2.99 -4.72
C ASP A 22 -5.76 -1.82 -5.19
N GLY A 23 -5.30 -1.05 -6.18
CA GLY A 23 -6.05 0.04 -6.78
C GLY A 23 -7.31 -0.43 -7.52
N PHE A 24 -7.21 -1.52 -8.29
CA PHE A 24 -8.35 -2.11 -8.98
C PHE A 24 -9.44 -2.55 -8.00
N ILE A 25 -9.08 -3.23 -6.90
CA ILE A 25 -10.02 -3.64 -5.85
C ILE A 25 -10.74 -2.43 -5.26
N ALA A 26 -10.02 -1.35 -4.96
CA ALA A 26 -10.60 -0.12 -4.39
C ALA A 26 -11.57 0.56 -5.38
N ILE A 27 -11.22 0.63 -6.67
CA ILE A 27 -12.09 1.19 -7.71
C ILE A 27 -13.35 0.34 -7.86
N CYS A 28 -13.24 -0.99 -7.92
CA CYS A 28 -14.41 -1.88 -7.98
C CYS A 28 -15.34 -1.67 -6.78
N ALA A 29 -14.81 -1.51 -5.57
CA ALA A 29 -15.62 -1.21 -4.39
C ALA A 29 -16.38 0.12 -4.54
N GLY A 30 -15.71 1.15 -5.08
CA GLY A 30 -16.33 2.43 -5.43
C GLY A 30 -17.51 2.25 -6.39
N ILE A 31 -17.29 1.59 -7.53
CA ILE A 31 -18.30 1.36 -8.58
C ILE A 31 -19.50 0.58 -8.04
N ILE A 32 -19.25 -0.51 -7.32
CA ILE A 32 -20.31 -1.38 -6.79
C ILE A 32 -21.16 -0.62 -5.78
N ALA A 33 -20.54 0.13 -4.89
CA ALA A 33 -21.25 0.90 -3.87
C ALA A 33 -22.06 2.06 -4.46
N SER A 34 -21.56 2.71 -5.52
CA SER A 34 -22.22 3.87 -6.12
C SER A 34 -23.25 3.51 -7.20
N ALA A 35 -23.24 2.27 -7.72
CA ALA A 35 -24.17 1.82 -8.77
C ALA A 35 -25.66 2.15 -8.54
N PRO A 36 -26.22 2.08 -7.31
CA PRO A 36 -27.63 2.42 -7.07
C PRO A 36 -27.97 3.91 -7.26
N TYR A 37 -26.98 4.81 -7.27
CA TYR A 37 -27.19 6.26 -7.23
C TYR A 37 -27.18 6.95 -8.61
N GLY A 38 -26.96 6.21 -9.70
CA GLY A 38 -26.96 6.76 -11.07
C GLY A 38 -25.92 7.87 -11.28
N GLN A 39 -26.27 8.94 -12.02
CA GLN A 39 -25.38 10.10 -12.27
C GLN A 39 -25.59 11.25 -11.25
N ALA A 40 -26.26 10.98 -10.13
CA ALA A 40 -26.55 12.01 -9.13
C ALA A 40 -25.26 12.48 -8.41
N ALA A 41 -25.29 13.67 -7.79
CA ALA A 41 -24.16 14.16 -6.98
C ALA A 41 -23.73 13.15 -5.88
N TYR A 42 -24.69 12.40 -5.34
CA TYR A 42 -24.44 11.34 -4.37
C TYR A 42 -23.60 10.18 -4.92
N TYR A 43 -23.63 9.93 -6.23
CA TYR A 43 -22.80 8.91 -6.87
C TYR A 43 -21.32 9.12 -6.56
N TRP A 44 -20.82 10.32 -6.81
CA TRP A 44 -19.40 10.63 -6.63
C TRP A 44 -18.97 10.59 -5.16
N VAL A 45 -19.84 11.06 -4.26
CA VAL A 45 -19.59 10.99 -2.81
C VAL A 45 -19.49 9.55 -2.35
N VAL A 46 -20.44 8.69 -2.74
CA VAL A 46 -20.46 7.27 -2.38
C VAL A 46 -19.29 6.53 -3.03
N PHE A 47 -18.99 6.81 -4.30
CA PHE A 47 -17.88 6.22 -5.03
C PHE A 47 -16.54 6.51 -4.33
N VAL A 48 -16.24 7.79 -4.07
CA VAL A 48 -14.98 8.20 -3.42
C VAL A 48 -14.92 7.67 -1.99
N GLY A 49 -16.04 7.74 -1.24
CA GLY A 49 -16.12 7.23 0.12
C GLY A 49 -15.82 5.73 0.21
N ALA A 50 -16.47 4.92 -0.63
CA ALA A 50 -16.28 3.47 -0.67
C ALA A 50 -14.88 3.07 -1.18
N LEU A 51 -14.36 3.77 -2.19
CA LEU A 51 -12.99 3.58 -2.68
C LEU A 51 -11.97 3.83 -1.56
N LEU A 52 -12.08 4.97 -0.87
CA LEU A 52 -11.16 5.33 0.20
C LEU A 52 -11.26 4.38 1.39
N LEU A 53 -12.48 3.99 1.77
CA LEU A 53 -12.71 3.01 2.83
C LEU A 53 -12.08 1.66 2.49
N MET A 54 -12.29 1.16 1.28
CA MET A 54 -11.71 -0.11 0.84
C MET A 54 -10.17 -0.04 0.78
N SER A 55 -9.64 1.06 0.26
CA SER A 55 -8.21 1.36 0.26
C SER A 55 -7.63 1.37 1.68
N PHE A 56 -8.31 2.02 2.63
CA PHE A 56 -7.91 2.06 4.04
C PHE A 56 -7.93 0.68 4.67
N CYS A 57 -9.01 -0.08 4.50
CA CYS A 57 -9.12 -1.46 5.01
C CYS A 57 -7.98 -2.34 4.46
N ASN A 58 -7.66 -2.23 3.18
CA ASN A 58 -6.62 -3.03 2.54
C ASN A 58 -5.19 -2.61 2.93
N HIS A 59 -4.89 -1.31 2.97
CA HIS A 59 -3.54 -0.81 3.21
C HIS A 59 -3.20 -0.56 4.69
N VAL A 60 -4.21 -0.39 5.54
CA VAL A 60 -4.03 -0.13 6.98
C VAL A 60 -4.42 -1.33 7.80
N LEU A 61 -5.72 -1.69 7.82
CA LEU A 61 -6.22 -2.73 8.73
C LEU A 61 -5.64 -4.10 8.38
N LEU A 62 -5.75 -4.52 7.11
CA LEU A 62 -5.20 -5.78 6.65
C LEU A 62 -3.67 -5.82 6.76
N ALA A 63 -3.00 -4.68 6.53
CA ALA A 63 -1.55 -4.60 6.64
C ALA A 63 -1.06 -4.75 8.09
N VAL A 64 -1.77 -4.18 9.07
CA VAL A 64 -1.47 -4.36 10.50
C VAL A 64 -1.67 -5.82 10.91
N VAL A 65 -2.77 -6.43 10.47
CA VAL A 65 -3.11 -7.82 10.84
C VAL A 65 -2.18 -8.82 10.17
N THR A 66 -1.92 -8.69 8.87
CA THR A 66 -1.24 -9.74 8.07
C THR A 66 0.19 -9.37 7.67
N GLY A 67 0.61 -8.12 7.86
CA GLY A 67 1.88 -7.62 7.34
C GLY A 67 1.84 -7.38 5.83
N GLY A 68 0.70 -7.09 5.21
CA GLY A 68 0.61 -6.68 3.80
C GLY A 68 -0.83 -6.40 3.33
N SER A 69 -0.97 -5.74 2.18
CA SER A 69 -2.23 -5.59 1.45
C SER A 69 -2.45 -6.78 0.50
N VAL A 70 -3.68 -7.01 0.03
CA VAL A 70 -4.05 -8.15 -0.83
C VAL A 70 -3.07 -8.38 -1.97
N GLY A 71 -2.79 -7.35 -2.78
CA GLY A 71 -1.85 -7.46 -3.90
C GLY A 71 -0.43 -7.83 -3.45
N LYS A 72 0.02 -7.30 -2.31
CA LYS A 72 1.33 -7.65 -1.73
C LYS A 72 1.35 -9.11 -1.27
N LEU A 73 0.27 -9.58 -0.65
CA LEU A 73 0.17 -10.96 -0.17
C LEU A 73 0.20 -11.96 -1.33
N ILE A 74 -0.54 -11.69 -2.39
CA ILE A 74 -0.55 -12.49 -3.63
C ILE A 74 0.85 -12.49 -4.26
N GLY A 75 1.52 -11.33 -4.30
CA GLY A 75 2.90 -11.21 -4.79
C GLY A 75 3.98 -11.82 -3.89
N GLY A 76 3.59 -12.46 -2.77
CA GLY A 76 4.53 -13.04 -1.81
C GLY A 76 5.37 -12.00 -1.06
N LEU A 77 4.87 -10.76 -0.95
CA LEU A 77 5.51 -9.65 -0.26
C LEU A 77 4.95 -9.47 1.15
N ARG A 78 5.77 -8.86 2.01
CA ARG A 78 5.39 -8.43 3.35
C ARG A 78 5.90 -7.02 3.60
N VAL A 79 5.15 -6.27 4.39
CA VAL A 79 5.55 -5.01 4.99
C VAL A 79 6.00 -5.32 6.41
N ILE A 80 7.24 -4.96 6.72
CA ILE A 80 7.83 -5.17 8.04
C ILE A 80 8.31 -3.84 8.61
N ARG A 81 8.39 -3.76 9.94
CA ARG A 81 9.09 -2.65 10.61
C ARG A 81 10.58 -2.86 10.52
N THR A 82 11.33 -1.82 10.17
CA THR A 82 12.80 -1.91 10.07
C THR A 82 13.47 -2.04 11.43
N CYS A 83 12.82 -1.61 12.52
CA CYS A 83 13.40 -1.64 13.87
C CYS A 83 13.43 -3.03 14.50
N ASP A 84 12.44 -3.88 14.23
CA ASP A 84 12.26 -5.17 14.92
C ASP A 84 11.71 -6.29 14.01
N LEU A 85 11.64 -6.06 12.70
CA LEU A 85 11.11 -6.98 11.69
C LEU A 85 9.65 -7.42 11.90
N GLY A 86 8.95 -6.80 12.86
CA GLY A 86 7.56 -7.09 13.17
C GLY A 86 6.58 -6.50 12.15
N ARG A 87 5.28 -6.74 12.38
CA ARG A 87 4.20 -6.18 11.53
C ARG A 87 4.07 -4.67 11.70
N PRO A 88 3.50 -3.94 10.73
CA PRO A 88 3.24 -2.50 10.87
C PRO A 88 2.38 -2.19 12.10
N ARG A 89 2.71 -1.11 12.83
CA ARG A 89 1.76 -0.51 13.80
C ARG A 89 0.72 0.32 13.05
N ILE A 90 -0.46 0.51 13.64
CA ILE A 90 -1.56 1.24 13.00
C ILE A 90 -1.14 2.65 12.55
N GLY A 91 -0.45 3.42 13.42
CA GLY A 91 0.04 4.75 13.06
C GLY A 91 1.09 4.74 11.94
N GLN A 92 1.93 3.70 11.86
CA GLN A 92 2.89 3.56 10.74
C GLN A 92 2.16 3.25 9.44
N ALA A 93 1.16 2.36 9.49
CA ALA A 93 0.36 2.00 8.33
C ALA A 93 -0.48 3.18 7.82
N ILE A 94 -1.08 3.98 8.71
CA ILE A 94 -1.80 5.22 8.35
C ILE A 94 -0.85 6.22 7.69
N ARG A 95 0.31 6.51 8.29
CA ARG A 95 1.28 7.45 7.69
C ARG A 95 1.75 6.98 6.32
N ARG A 96 2.02 5.69 6.16
CA ARG A 96 2.40 5.10 4.87
C ARG A 96 1.27 5.19 3.84
N TRP A 97 0.02 4.98 4.26
CA TRP A 97 -1.16 5.11 3.40
C TRP A 97 -1.38 6.56 2.95
N LEU A 98 -1.29 7.52 3.88
CA LEU A 98 -1.37 8.96 3.56
C LEU A 98 -0.26 9.39 2.58
N TRP A 99 0.96 8.91 2.80
CA TRP A 99 2.07 9.19 1.89
C TRP A 99 1.87 8.59 0.50
N GLY A 100 1.09 7.50 0.39
CA GLY A 100 0.68 6.95 -0.90
C GLY A 100 -0.07 7.96 -1.76
N PHE A 101 -0.95 8.78 -1.19
CA PHE A 101 -1.65 9.83 -1.93
C PHE A 101 -0.71 10.95 -2.40
N TYR A 102 0.20 11.37 -1.53
CA TYR A 102 1.23 12.35 -1.89
C TYR A 102 2.10 11.84 -3.05
N TYR A 103 2.49 10.56 -3.01
CA TYR A 103 3.24 9.92 -4.08
C TYR A 103 2.44 9.87 -5.39
N ILE A 104 1.17 9.48 -5.37
CA ILE A 104 0.30 9.46 -6.56
C ILE A 104 0.18 10.87 -7.17
N ALA A 105 0.04 11.90 -6.33
CA ALA A 105 -0.08 13.28 -6.79
C ALA A 105 1.20 13.80 -7.47
N LEU A 106 2.38 13.42 -6.97
CA LEU A 106 3.65 13.89 -7.49
C LEU A 106 4.31 12.96 -8.52
N SER A 107 3.88 11.71 -8.63
CA SER A 107 4.52 10.74 -9.53
C SER A 107 4.62 11.21 -10.99
N PRO A 108 3.64 11.94 -11.58
CA PRO A 108 3.80 12.46 -12.94
C PRO A 108 4.94 13.48 -13.07
N VAL A 109 5.08 14.37 -12.09
CA VAL A 109 6.15 15.39 -12.06
C VAL A 109 7.51 14.73 -11.83
N MET A 110 7.60 13.76 -10.92
CA MET A 110 8.81 12.98 -10.67
C MET A 110 9.26 12.25 -11.93
N PHE A 111 8.34 11.61 -12.63
CA PHE A 111 8.61 10.93 -13.90
C PHE A 111 9.14 11.89 -14.98
N LEU A 112 8.52 13.07 -15.13
CA LEU A 112 8.93 14.06 -16.13
C LEU A 112 10.28 14.72 -15.82
N THR A 113 10.62 14.86 -14.54
CA THR A 113 11.87 15.52 -14.10
C THR A 113 13.03 14.55 -13.91
N GLY A 114 12.78 13.23 -14.00
CA GLY A 114 13.78 12.21 -13.68
C GLY A 114 14.16 12.16 -12.20
N THR A 115 13.35 12.77 -11.32
CA THR A 115 13.61 12.82 -9.88
C THR A 115 13.10 11.52 -9.25
N ASP A 116 14.00 10.71 -8.69
CA ASP A 116 13.62 9.54 -7.89
C ASP A 116 13.74 9.89 -6.40
N MET A 117 12.62 9.95 -5.68
CA MET A 117 12.67 10.02 -4.22
C MET A 117 12.85 8.61 -3.70
N ASP A 118 13.81 8.35 -2.80
CA ASP A 118 13.91 7.05 -2.14
C ASP A 118 12.77 6.89 -1.10
N HIS A 119 11.59 6.52 -1.59
CA HIS A 119 10.34 6.46 -0.85
C HIS A 119 10.11 5.09 -0.20
N LEU A 120 11.12 4.24 -0.15
CA LEU A 120 10.92 2.80 -0.01
C LEU A 120 10.69 2.38 1.46
N ASP A 121 11.20 3.17 2.42
CA ASP A 121 11.17 2.92 3.87
C ASP A 121 10.35 3.92 4.70
N ILE A 122 9.31 4.53 4.11
CA ILE A 122 8.46 5.52 4.81
C ILE A 122 7.82 4.92 6.06
N ALA A 123 7.76 5.74 7.11
CA ALA A 123 7.21 5.40 8.43
C ALA A 123 7.96 4.25 9.14
N GLY A 124 9.22 3.98 8.75
CA GLY A 124 10.03 2.90 9.30
C GLY A 124 9.52 1.52 8.87
N LEU A 125 8.91 1.45 7.68
CA LEU A 125 8.34 0.23 7.13
C LEU A 125 9.02 -0.13 5.82
N ARG A 126 9.45 -1.38 5.66
CA ARG A 126 10.07 -1.90 4.44
C ARG A 126 9.21 -2.96 3.79
N ILE A 127 9.16 -2.96 2.45
CA ILE A 127 8.56 -4.05 1.67
C ILE A 127 9.64 -5.09 1.35
N VAL A 128 9.47 -6.30 1.85
CA VAL A 128 10.40 -7.43 1.68
C VAL A 128 9.66 -8.61 1.07
N ARG A 129 10.39 -9.60 0.55
CA ARG A 129 9.76 -10.86 0.15
C ARG A 129 9.53 -11.71 1.39
N ARG A 130 8.40 -12.42 1.42
CA ARG A 130 8.07 -13.38 2.50
C ARG A 130 9.15 -14.47 2.65
N ALA A 131 9.78 -14.86 1.54
CA ALA A 131 10.86 -15.84 1.55
C ALA A 131 12.11 -15.34 2.30
N ASP A 132 12.38 -14.04 2.26
CA ASP A 132 13.55 -13.45 2.93
C ASP A 132 13.35 -13.32 4.45
N LEU A 133 12.12 -13.51 4.96
CA LEU A 133 11.80 -13.50 6.40
C LEU A 133 11.91 -14.87 7.09
N ARG A 134 12.13 -15.94 6.32
CA ARG A 134 12.24 -17.31 6.84
C ARG A 134 13.70 -17.78 6.97
N ARG A 135 14.65 -16.91 6.65
CA ARG A 135 16.09 -17.13 6.81
C ARG A 135 16.53 -16.64 8.17
#